data_AF-J3A2J2-F1
#
_entry.id   AF-J3A2J2-F1
#
_cell.length_a   1.000
_cell.length_b   1.000
_cell.length_c   1.000
_cell.angle_alpha   90.00
_cell.angle_beta   90.00
_cell.angle_gamma   90.00
#
_symmetry.space_group_name_H-M   'P 1'
#
loop_
_entity.id
_entity.type
_entity.pdbx_description
1 polymer ?
#
loop_
_entity_poly.entity_id
_entity_poly.type
_entity_poly.pdbx_seq_one_letter_code
_entity_poly.pdbx_strand_id
1 'polypeptide(L)'
;MNEYMALTSNADDLPSFYVNTKQPLHSLLSSARYRIGAVTQVLENLAMRGEISTDSVILSDFALLCCIPLRDGCDVLDVIARRMDAEPS
;
A
#
# COMPACT_ATOMS: atom_id res chain seq x y z
N MET A 1 18.86 -0.45 -9.40
CA MET A 1 17.71 0.10 -8.66
C MET A 1 18.20 1.16 -7.67
N ASN A 2 17.59 2.35 -7.70
CA ASN A 2 17.87 3.47 -6.79
C ASN A 2 17.57 3.10 -5.34
N GLU A 3 18.27 3.71 -4.38
CA GLU A 3 18.07 3.42 -2.94
C GLU A 3 16.66 3.77 -2.47
N TYR A 4 16.09 4.87 -2.95
CA TYR A 4 14.73 5.27 -2.65
C TYR A 4 13.87 5.24 -3.92
N MET A 5 12.65 4.74 -3.77
CA MET A 5 11.60 4.81 -4.79
C MET A 5 10.40 5.54 -4.19
N ALA A 6 9.89 6.55 -4.90
CA ALA A 6 8.72 7.29 -4.45
C ALA A 6 7.48 6.37 -4.43
N LEU A 7 6.62 6.56 -3.45
CA LEU A 7 5.31 5.90 -3.42
C LEU A 7 4.36 6.56 -4.43
N THR A 8 3.48 5.79 -5.05
CA THR A 8 2.47 6.26 -6.00
C THR A 8 1.28 6.94 -5.32
N SER A 9 1.25 6.93 -3.98
CA SER A 9 0.25 7.59 -3.14
C SER A 9 0.58 9.04 -2.77
N ASN A 10 1.74 9.57 -3.19
CA ASN A 10 2.09 10.97 -2.96
C ASN A 10 1.03 11.91 -3.57
N ALA A 11 0.75 13.02 -2.88
CA ALA A 11 -0.31 13.96 -3.26
C ALA A 11 0.12 15.02 -4.28
N ASP A 12 1.42 15.17 -4.50
CA ASP A 12 2.04 16.17 -5.37
C ASP A 12 3.13 15.56 -6.26
N ASP A 13 3.62 16.37 -7.21
CA ASP A 13 4.70 15.99 -8.13
C ASP A 13 6.08 15.99 -7.46
N LEU A 14 6.19 16.50 -6.23
CA LEU A 14 7.41 16.50 -5.43
C LEU A 14 7.31 15.44 -4.32
N PRO A 15 7.63 14.17 -4.62
CA PRO A 15 7.37 13.07 -3.70
C PRO A 15 8.05 13.31 -2.34
N SER A 16 7.28 13.09 -1.28
CA SER A 16 7.73 13.22 0.11
C SER A 16 7.84 11.86 0.80
N PHE A 17 7.08 10.86 0.32
CA PHE A 17 7.09 9.50 0.85
C PHE A 17 7.77 8.51 -0.09
N TYR A 18 8.64 7.68 0.48
CA TYR A 18 9.51 6.77 -0.24
C TYR A 18 9.62 5.41 0.45
N VAL A 19 9.84 4.38 -0.36
CA VAL A 19 10.35 3.09 0.10
C VAL A 19 11.88 3.05 -0.07
N ASN A 20 12.59 2.68 0.98
CA ASN A 20 14.01 2.33 0.87
C ASN A 20 14.12 0.92 0.28
N THR A 21 14.54 0.83 -0.98
CA THR A 21 14.55 -0.41 -1.76
C THR A 21 15.66 -1.38 -1.33
N LYS A 22 16.63 -0.90 -0.54
CA LYS A 22 17.78 -1.67 -0.04
C LYS A 22 17.50 -2.37 1.29
N GLN A 23 16.36 -2.10 1.94
CA GLN A 23 15.94 -2.81 3.16
C GLN A 23 15.88 -4.33 2.93
N PRO A 24 16.09 -5.17 3.96
CA PRO A 24 15.98 -6.62 3.80
C PRO A 24 14.61 -7.05 3.23
N LEU A 25 14.58 -8.09 2.38
CA LEU A 25 13.34 -8.55 1.73
C LEU A 25 12.23 -8.88 2.73
N HIS A 26 12.58 -9.50 3.86
CA HIS A 26 11.61 -9.80 4.91
C HIS A 26 11.02 -8.53 5.55
N SER A 27 11.80 -7.46 5.67
CA SER A 27 11.33 -6.17 6.22
C SER A 27 10.39 -5.47 5.24
N LEU A 28 10.72 -5.51 3.94
CA LEU A 28 9.84 -5.02 2.87
C LEU A 28 8.53 -5.83 2.85
N LEU A 29 8.61 -7.16 2.88
CA LEU A 29 7.44 -8.03 2.85
C LEU A 29 6.54 -7.81 4.07
N SER A 30 7.11 -7.74 5.27
CA SER A 30 6.35 -7.43 6.50
C SER A 30 5.66 -6.07 6.40
N SER A 31 6.33 -5.07 5.83
CA SER A 31 5.77 -3.72 5.65
C SER A 31 4.61 -3.69 4.66
N ALA A 32 4.72 -4.43 3.54
CA ALA A 32 3.64 -4.57 2.56
C ALA A 32 2.45 -5.33 3.17
N ARG A 33 2.70 -6.48 3.82
CA ARG A 33 1.66 -7.30 4.45
C ARG A 33 0.90 -6.54 5.53
N TYR A 34 1.60 -5.74 6.34
CA TYR A 34 0.96 -4.96 7.39
C TYR A 34 -0.06 -3.96 6.81
N ARG A 35 0.31 -3.21 5.78
CA ARG A 35 -0.56 -2.21 5.14
C ARG A 35 -1.75 -2.85 4.43
N ILE A 36 -1.48 -3.84 3.58
CA ILE A 36 -2.52 -4.54 2.83
C ILE A 36 -3.46 -5.25 3.80
N GLY A 37 -2.93 -5.96 4.80
CA GLY A 37 -3.73 -6.65 5.80
C GLY A 37 -4.62 -5.72 6.62
N ALA A 38 -4.13 -4.54 7.00
CA ALA A 38 -4.94 -3.55 7.70
C ALA A 38 -6.13 -3.08 6.86
N VAL A 39 -5.91 -2.78 5.57
CA VAL A 39 -6.99 -2.39 4.65
C VAL A 39 -7.96 -3.53 4.43
N THR A 40 -7.46 -4.74 4.20
CA THR A 40 -8.28 -5.95 4.03
C THR A 40 -9.20 -6.14 5.22
N GLN A 41 -8.68 -6.07 6.45
CA GLN A 41 -9.48 -6.24 7.66
C GLN A 41 -10.58 -5.20 7.78
N VAL A 42 -10.29 -3.95 7.40
CA VAL A 42 -11.26 -2.85 7.40
C VAL A 42 -12.36 -3.10 6.37
N LEU A 43 -12.00 -3.48 5.14
CA LEU A 43 -12.95 -3.74 4.05
C LEU A 43 -13.81 -4.98 4.32
N GLU A 44 -13.24 -6.04 4.90
CA GLU A 44 -13.98 -7.23 5.32
C GLU A 44 -15.02 -6.88 6.40
N ASN A 45 -14.63 -6.10 7.41
CA ASN A 45 -15.54 -5.64 8.44
C ASN A 45 -16.66 -4.76 7.88
N LEU A 46 -16.37 -3.97 6.84
CA LEU A 46 -17.36 -3.15 6.15
C LEU A 46 -18.33 -4.03 5.35
N ALA A 47 -17.82 -5.00 4.59
CA ALA A 47 -18.62 -5.90 3.76
C ALA A 47 -19.55 -6.81 4.57
N MET A 48 -19.19 -7.15 5.82
CA MET A 48 -20.06 -7.93 6.73
C MET A 48 -21.24 -7.13 7.31
N ARG A 49 -21.24 -5.79 7.19
CA ARG A 49 -22.33 -4.95 7.69
C ARG A 49 -23.44 -4.87 6.64
N GLY A 50 -24.58 -5.52 6.91
CA GLY A 50 -25.71 -5.64 5.97
C GLY A 50 -26.37 -4.32 5.56
N GLU A 51 -26.24 -3.27 6.37
CA GLU A 51 -26.64 -1.90 6.01
C GLU A 51 -25.58 -0.92 6.49
N ILE A 52 -25.02 -0.15 5.56
CA ILE A 52 -24.16 1.01 5.85
C ILE A 52 -25.04 2.24 5.66
N SER A 53 -25.65 2.73 6.74
CA SER A 53 -26.32 4.02 6.76
C SER A 53 -25.25 5.12 6.86
N THR A 54 -24.73 5.55 5.72
CA THR A 54 -23.68 6.55 5.65
C THR A 54 -23.83 7.39 4.38
N ASP A 55 -23.60 8.69 4.49
CA ASP A 55 -23.63 9.59 3.34
C ASP A 55 -22.61 9.16 2.28
N SER A 56 -22.97 9.21 1.01
CA SER A 56 -22.11 8.78 -0.11
C SER A 56 -20.75 9.50 -0.15
N VAL A 57 -20.69 10.73 0.37
CA VAL A 57 -19.45 11.52 0.52
C VAL A 57 -18.48 10.84 1.48
N ILE A 58 -18.98 10.38 2.64
CA ILE A 58 -18.17 9.71 3.66
C ILE A 58 -17.65 8.37 3.14
N LEU A 59 -18.43 7.64 2.34
CA LEU A 59 -17.98 6.39 1.73
C LEU A 59 -16.86 6.62 0.69
N SER A 60 -16.94 7.71 -0.08
CA SER A 60 -15.89 8.10 -1.02
C SER A 60 -14.58 8.47 -0.30
N ASP A 61 -14.67 9.28 0.75
CA ASP A 61 -13.50 9.65 1.57
C ASP A 61 -12.88 8.43 2.26
N PHE A 62 -13.72 7.51 2.72
CA PHE A 62 -13.28 6.25 3.30
C PHE A 62 -12.58 5.35 2.28
N ALA A 63 -13.12 5.24 1.06
CA ALA A 63 -12.47 4.48 -0.01
C ALA A 63 -11.10 5.10 -0.36
N LEU A 64 -11.03 6.44 -0.46
CA LEU A 64 -9.77 7.15 -0.71
C LEU A 64 -8.74 6.90 0.41
N LEU A 65 -9.20 6.91 1.67
CA LEU A 65 -8.39 6.55 2.84
C LEU A 65 -7.84 5.12 2.74
N CYS A 66 -8.63 4.15 2.26
CA CYS A 66 -8.16 2.78 2.03
C CYS A 66 -7.18 2.67 0.85
N CYS A 67 -7.35 3.48 -0.20
CA CYS A 67 -6.51 3.43 -1.40
C CYS A 67 -5.06 3.84 -1.15
N ILE A 68 -4.77 4.70 -0.15
CA ILE A 68 -3.40 5.12 0.18
C ILE A 68 -2.55 3.93 0.67
N PRO A 69 -2.87 3.28 1.81
CA PRO A 69 -2.10 2.14 2.31
C PRO A 69 -2.13 0.93 1.37
N LEU A 70 -3.18 0.75 0.57
CA LEU A 70 -3.20 -0.30 -0.45
C LEU A 70 -2.16 -0.04 -1.55
N ARG A 71 -2.11 1.18 -2.09
CA ARG A 71 -1.09 1.59 -3.08
C ARG A 71 0.32 1.50 -2.50
N ASP A 72 0.53 2.01 -1.30
CA ASP A 72 1.82 1.89 -0.60
C ASP A 72 2.28 0.43 -0.47
N GLY A 73 1.35 -0.46 -0.10
CA GLY A 73 1.62 -1.89 0.00
C GLY A 73 2.02 -2.50 -1.35
N CYS A 74 1.31 -2.16 -2.43
CA CYS A 74 1.63 -2.58 -3.78
C CYS A 74 3.00 -2.07 -4.25
N ASP A 75 3.33 -0.79 -4.01
CA ASP A 75 4.64 -0.23 -4.38
C ASP A 75 5.79 -1.00 -3.71
N VAL A 76 5.61 -1.42 -2.45
CA VAL A 76 6.60 -2.23 -1.74
C VAL A 76 6.70 -3.65 -2.32
N LEU A 77 5.58 -4.26 -2.73
CA LEU A 77 5.58 -5.54 -3.44
C LEU A 77 6.30 -5.45 -4.80
N ASP A 78 6.13 -4.34 -5.52
CA ASP A 78 6.82 -4.09 -6.79
C ASP A 78 8.34 -4.00 -6.60
N VAL A 79 8.81 -3.40 -5.50
CA VAL A 79 10.24 -3.40 -5.14
C VAL A 79 10.73 -4.83 -4.91
N ILE A 80 9.95 -5.67 -4.22
CA ILE A 80 10.30 -7.08 -3.97
C ILE A 80 10.38 -7.83 -5.30
N ALA A 81 9.38 -7.71 -6.16
CA ALA A 81 9.36 -8.36 -7.48
C ALA A 81 10.58 -7.99 -8.32
N ARG A 82 10.88 -6.69 -8.45
CA ARG A 82 12.05 -6.20 -9.20
C ARG A 82 13.39 -6.70 -8.64
N ARG A 83 13.46 -6.98 -7.33
CA ARG A 83 14.67 -7.55 -6.72
C ARG A 83 14.80 -9.03 -7.00
N MET A 84 13.70 -9.76 -6.92
CA MET A 84 13.67 -11.19 -7.28
C MET A 84 14.07 -11.39 -8.74
N ASP A 85 13.57 -10.54 -9.65
CA ASP A 85 13.93 -10.57 -11.07
C ASP A 85 15.40 -10.22 -11.34
N ALA A 86 16.06 -9.51 -10.41
CA ALA A 86 17.45 -9.11 -10.53
C ALA A 86 18.42 -10.10 -9.86
N GLU A 87 17.93 -11.07 -9.08
CA GLU A 87 18.77 -12.13 -8.52
C GLU A 87 19.12 -13.14 -9.63
N PRO A 88 20.42 -13.40 -9.89
CA PRO A 88 20.81 -14.41 -10.86
C PRO A 88 20.38 -15.81 -10.40
N SER A 89 19.84 -16.59 -11.33
CA SER A 89 19.36 -17.97 -11.13
C SER A 89 20.44 -18.93 -10.64
#